data_AF-A0A9J6GCM1-F1
#
_entry.id   AF-A0A9J6GCM1-F1
#
_cell.length_a   1.000
_cell.length_b   1.000
_cell.length_c   1.000
_cell.angle_alpha   90.00
_cell.angle_beta   90.00
_cell.angle_gamma   90.00
#
_symmetry.space_group_name_H-M   'P 1'
#
loop_
_entity.id
_entity.type
_entity.pdbx_description
1 polymer ?
#
loop_
_entity_poly.entity_id
_entity_poly.type
_entity_poly.pdbx_seq_one_letter_code
_entity_poly.pdbx_strand_id
1 'polypeptide(L)'
;MDPNDEARVPATRRRFTLADDIVLLNEVVNIRPFMDLSRWAEVAENVSRTTGKTFTVRGVRERFDSILAHLIKNDRENLRKSGTEEQYSIRDVLLQDVWDLWREYGYKPKMLLRRSQSGAGGPPGSPAGTPGRRGQNTKRRDTAIASSARERLALGAYEKRLRTMLQETGAPGDETDAGQRTQKESTMDYFSQRTAKELEVRNRELSLAEQRLALDQQRFQLEMRKYEDAQQHAREERARADQQHAAMMQLLSGLIQAIRK
;
A
#
# COMPACT_ATOMS: atom_id res chain seq x y z
N MET A 1 -40.91 -22.91 -29.20
CA MET A 1 -39.49 -22.96 -28.79
C MET A 1 -38.97 -21.55 -28.88
N ASP A 2 -38.84 -20.88 -27.74
CA ASP A 2 -38.28 -19.53 -27.66
C ASP A 2 -36.75 -19.61 -27.75
N PRO A 3 -36.08 -18.80 -28.60
CA PRO A 3 -34.64 -18.87 -28.83
C PRO A 3 -33.81 -18.05 -27.81
N ASN A 4 -34.33 -17.79 -26.61
CA ASN A 4 -33.71 -16.87 -25.66
C ASN A 4 -33.37 -17.51 -24.29
N ASP A 5 -33.21 -18.83 -24.26
CA ASP A 5 -32.82 -19.60 -23.07
C ASP A 5 -31.30 -19.87 -23.03
N GLU A 6 -30.50 -18.96 -23.61
CA GLU A 6 -29.05 -18.97 -23.44
C GLU A 6 -28.67 -18.42 -22.06
N ALA A 7 -28.50 -19.35 -21.12
CA ALA A 7 -27.58 -19.25 -19.99
C ALA A 7 -27.61 -17.93 -19.22
N ARG A 8 -28.69 -17.69 -18.47
CA ARG A 8 -28.61 -16.78 -17.33
C ARG A 8 -27.69 -17.41 -16.27
N VAL A 9 -26.38 -17.15 -16.39
CA VAL A 9 -25.37 -17.55 -15.41
C VAL A 9 -25.91 -17.15 -14.03
N PRO A 10 -26.09 -18.11 -13.09
CA PRO A 10 -26.63 -17.79 -11.78
C PRO A 10 -25.71 -16.75 -11.16
N ALA A 11 -26.26 -15.59 -10.82
CA ALA A 11 -25.52 -14.52 -10.18
C ALA A 11 -24.89 -15.07 -8.89
N THR A 12 -23.61 -15.46 -8.98
CA THR A 12 -22.87 -15.99 -7.85
C THR A 12 -22.97 -14.94 -6.75
N ARG A 13 -23.52 -15.38 -5.62
CA ARG A 13 -23.80 -14.50 -4.48
C ARG A 13 -22.50 -13.76 -4.18
N ARG A 14 -22.51 -12.42 -4.33
CA ARG A 14 -21.35 -11.51 -4.22
C ARG A 14 -20.79 -11.45 -2.79
N ARG A 15 -20.39 -12.60 -2.27
CA ARG A 15 -19.87 -12.79 -0.94
C ARG A 15 -18.36 -12.74 -1.05
N PHE A 16 -17.78 -11.80 -0.33
CA PHE A 16 -16.35 -11.73 -0.16
C PHE A 16 -15.86 -12.99 0.56
N THR A 17 -14.89 -13.66 -0.05
CA THR A 17 -14.13 -14.77 0.52
C THR A 17 -12.86 -14.26 1.18
N LEU A 18 -12.12 -15.13 1.87
CA LEU A 18 -10.82 -14.79 2.43
C LEU A 18 -9.81 -14.41 1.32
N ALA A 19 -9.85 -15.09 0.17
CA ALA A 19 -9.00 -14.74 -0.97
C ALA A 19 -9.30 -13.32 -1.49
N ASP A 20 -10.59 -12.94 -1.55
CA ASP A 20 -10.97 -11.57 -1.92
C ASP A 20 -10.47 -10.55 -0.89
N ASP A 21 -10.46 -10.91 0.40
CA ASP A 21 -9.94 -10.03 1.46
C ASP A 21 -8.44 -9.79 1.34
N ILE A 22 -7.67 -10.82 0.98
CA ILE A 22 -6.23 -10.68 0.74
C ILE A 22 -5.98 -9.72 -0.42
N VAL A 23 -6.71 -9.90 -1.54
CA VAL A 23 -6.62 -9.00 -2.69
C VAL A 23 -7.01 -7.59 -2.30
N LEU A 24 -8.11 -7.42 -1.57
CA LEU A 24 -8.56 -6.11 -1.07
C LEU A 24 -7.48 -5.43 -0.21
N LEU A 25 -6.93 -6.12 0.78
CA LEU A 25 -5.93 -5.52 1.66
C LEU A 25 -4.66 -5.14 0.89
N ASN A 26 -4.22 -5.99 -0.05
CA ASN A 26 -3.07 -5.71 -0.91
C ASN A 26 -3.30 -4.45 -1.76
N GLU A 27 -4.46 -4.32 -2.41
CA GLU A 27 -4.79 -3.11 -3.20
C GLU A 27 -4.86 -1.85 -2.31
N VAL A 28 -5.36 -1.97 -1.08
CA VAL A 28 -5.40 -0.83 -0.13
C VAL A 28 -4.00 -0.38 0.27
N VAL A 29 -3.06 -1.32 0.50
CA VAL A 29 -1.65 -0.99 0.80
C VAL A 29 -0.99 -0.27 -0.37
N ASN A 30 -1.24 -0.74 -1.60
CA ASN A 30 -0.62 -0.20 -2.81
C ASN A 30 -1.19 1.18 -3.21
N ILE A 31 -2.51 1.33 -3.24
CA ILE A 31 -3.19 2.55 -3.73
C ILE A 31 -3.24 3.64 -2.65
N ARG A 32 -3.17 3.23 -1.37
CA ARG A 32 -3.24 4.12 -0.20
C ARG A 32 -4.45 5.06 -0.25
N PRO A 33 -5.68 4.52 -0.26
CA PRO A 33 -6.91 5.30 -0.42
C PRO A 33 -7.25 6.19 0.80
N PHE A 34 -6.37 6.21 1.81
CA PHE A 34 -6.46 7.12 2.95
C PHE A 34 -5.90 8.52 2.64
N MET A 35 -4.98 8.62 1.67
CA MET A 35 -4.44 9.92 1.23
C MET A 35 -5.48 10.71 0.43
N ASP A 36 -6.29 10.00 -0.36
CA ASP A 36 -7.39 10.57 -1.12
C ASP A 36 -8.55 9.56 -1.19
N LEU A 37 -9.71 9.97 -0.66
CA LEU A 37 -10.93 9.17 -0.61
C LEU A 37 -11.45 8.82 -2.00
N SER A 38 -11.11 9.57 -3.05
CA SER A 38 -11.49 9.27 -4.44
C SER A 38 -10.85 7.96 -4.94
N ARG A 39 -9.68 7.60 -4.42
CA ARG A 39 -8.92 6.39 -4.79
C ARG A 39 -9.58 5.08 -4.39
N TRP A 40 -10.61 5.12 -3.55
CA TRP A 40 -11.45 3.94 -3.29
C TRP A 40 -12.13 3.42 -4.57
N ALA A 41 -12.35 4.29 -5.57
CA ALA A 41 -12.86 3.86 -6.87
C ALA A 41 -11.87 2.93 -7.59
N GLU A 42 -10.59 3.29 -7.58
CA GLU A 42 -9.50 2.50 -8.18
C GLU A 42 -9.31 1.17 -7.46
N VAL A 43 -9.32 1.17 -6.11
CA VAL A 43 -9.26 -0.07 -5.31
C VAL A 43 -10.41 -1.01 -5.70
N ALA A 44 -11.63 -0.49 -5.82
CA ALA A 44 -12.79 -1.33 -6.13
C ALA A 44 -12.74 -1.90 -7.55
N GLU A 45 -12.22 -1.13 -8.52
CA GLU A 45 -12.01 -1.59 -9.88
C GLU A 45 -10.97 -2.71 -9.91
N ASN A 46 -9.80 -2.51 -9.28
CA ASN A 46 -8.72 -3.50 -9.27
C ASN A 46 -9.16 -4.79 -8.55
N VAL A 47 -9.79 -4.69 -7.38
CA VAL A 47 -10.32 -5.87 -6.68
C VAL A 47 -11.34 -6.60 -7.55
N SER A 48 -12.22 -5.88 -8.25
CA SER A 48 -13.21 -6.50 -9.14
C SER A 48 -12.56 -7.21 -10.32
N ARG A 49 -11.52 -6.60 -10.91
CA ARG A 49 -10.74 -7.15 -12.02
C ARG A 49 -10.00 -8.42 -11.59
N THR A 50 -9.31 -8.38 -10.47
CA THR A 50 -8.47 -9.48 -9.97
C THR A 50 -9.31 -10.67 -9.48
N THR A 51 -10.43 -10.41 -8.81
CA THR A 51 -11.30 -11.48 -8.28
C THR A 51 -12.30 -12.02 -9.30
N GLY A 52 -12.46 -11.34 -10.45
CA GLY A 52 -13.49 -11.64 -11.45
C GLY A 52 -14.92 -11.38 -10.95
N LYS A 53 -15.09 -10.64 -9.84
CA LYS A 53 -16.40 -10.34 -9.22
C LYS A 53 -16.69 -8.85 -9.31
N THR A 54 -17.95 -8.48 -9.47
CA THR A 54 -18.33 -7.05 -9.55
C THR A 54 -18.68 -6.50 -8.17
N PHE A 55 -17.77 -5.71 -7.60
CA PHE A 55 -17.99 -5.02 -6.33
C PHE A 55 -18.22 -3.53 -6.54
N THR A 56 -19.04 -2.94 -5.66
CA THR A 56 -19.21 -1.48 -5.63
C THR A 56 -18.18 -0.86 -4.71
N VAL A 57 -17.77 0.38 -4.97
CA VAL A 57 -16.85 1.15 -4.12
C VAL A 57 -17.28 1.13 -2.66
N ARG A 58 -18.58 1.34 -2.43
CA ARG A 58 -19.19 1.27 -1.10
C ARG A 58 -19.03 -0.13 -0.47
N GLY A 59 -19.32 -1.20 -1.20
CA GLY A 59 -19.23 -2.56 -0.68
C GLY A 59 -17.81 -2.97 -0.33
N VAL A 60 -16.82 -2.54 -1.13
CA VAL A 60 -15.40 -2.77 -0.87
C VAL A 60 -14.95 -2.06 0.41
N ARG A 61 -15.33 -0.79 0.57
CA ARG A 61 -15.03 -0.03 1.78
C ARG A 61 -15.70 -0.60 3.03
N GLU A 62 -16.98 -0.97 2.94
CA GLU A 62 -17.70 -1.60 4.04
C GLU A 62 -17.07 -2.95 4.43
N ARG A 63 -16.61 -3.73 3.43
CA ARG A 63 -15.88 -4.98 3.70
C ARG A 63 -14.57 -4.72 4.42
N PHE A 64 -13.78 -3.76 3.94
CA PHE A 64 -12.54 -3.33 4.59
C PHE A 64 -12.79 -2.94 6.06
N ASP A 65 -13.73 -2.03 6.31
CA ASP A 65 -14.12 -1.61 7.66
C ASP A 65 -14.57 -2.80 8.53
N SER A 66 -15.27 -3.78 7.95
CA SER A 66 -15.67 -5.02 8.64
C SER A 66 -14.49 -5.91 9.02
N ILE A 67 -13.51 -6.10 8.12
CA ILE A 67 -12.31 -6.91 8.38
C ILE A 67 -11.57 -6.36 9.61
N LEU A 68 -11.42 -5.04 9.64
CA LEU A 68 -10.74 -4.33 10.73
C LEU A 68 -11.54 -4.40 12.02
N ALA A 69 -12.87 -4.32 11.93
CA ALA A 69 -13.72 -4.48 13.09
C ALA A 69 -13.63 -5.88 13.70
N HIS A 70 -13.50 -6.92 12.88
CA HIS A 70 -13.28 -8.29 13.36
C HIS A 70 -11.88 -8.48 13.95
N LEU A 71 -10.86 -7.85 13.35
CA LEU A 71 -9.50 -7.83 13.87
C LEU A 71 -9.44 -7.22 15.28
N ILE A 72 -10.05 -6.05 15.46
CA ILE A 72 -10.09 -5.34 16.76
C ILE A 72 -10.89 -6.13 17.82
N LYS A 73 -11.97 -6.81 17.40
CA LYS A 73 -12.82 -7.62 18.30
C LYS A 73 -12.24 -8.99 18.63
N ASN A 74 -11.06 -9.34 18.11
CA ASN A 74 -10.41 -10.63 18.32
C ASN A 74 -11.31 -11.84 17.95
N ASP A 75 -12.17 -11.67 16.96
CA ASP A 75 -13.09 -12.73 16.50
C ASP A 75 -12.40 -13.65 15.49
N ARG A 76 -11.25 -14.23 15.90
CA ARG A 76 -10.45 -15.12 15.06
C ARG A 76 -11.22 -16.39 14.68
N GLU A 77 -12.18 -16.82 15.49
CA GLU A 77 -13.01 -18.01 15.21
C GLU A 77 -13.98 -17.80 14.05
N ASN A 78 -14.59 -16.61 13.90
CA ASN A 78 -15.39 -16.33 12.69
C ASN A 78 -14.53 -16.09 11.45
N LEU A 79 -13.28 -15.64 11.63
CA LEU A 79 -12.31 -15.45 10.56
C LEU A 79 -11.74 -16.78 10.04
N ARG A 80 -11.70 -17.85 10.86
CA ARG A 80 -11.08 -19.15 10.53
C ARG A 80 -11.97 -20.14 9.78
N LYS A 81 -13.25 -19.82 9.55
CA LYS A 81 -14.25 -20.77 9.04
C LYS A 81 -14.05 -21.25 7.61
N SER A 82 -13.13 -20.65 6.83
CA SER A 82 -12.78 -21.10 5.48
C SER A 82 -11.52 -20.39 4.96
N GLY A 83 -10.38 -21.08 4.98
CA GLY A 83 -9.10 -20.56 4.49
C GLY A 83 -7.92 -21.45 4.88
N THR A 84 -6.84 -21.43 4.11
CA THR A 84 -5.60 -22.15 4.46
C THR A 84 -4.78 -21.35 5.47
N GLU A 85 -3.87 -22.02 6.18
CA GLU A 85 -2.99 -21.35 7.14
C GLU A 85 -2.13 -20.26 6.48
N GLU A 86 -1.70 -20.47 5.24
CA GLU A 86 -0.96 -19.45 4.48
C GLU A 86 -1.80 -18.23 4.15
N GLN A 87 -3.09 -18.42 3.83
CA GLN A 87 -3.98 -17.29 3.55
C GLN A 87 -4.20 -16.42 4.79
N TYR A 88 -4.26 -17.04 5.98
CA TYR A 88 -4.36 -16.27 7.22
C TYR A 88 -3.08 -15.52 7.54
N SER A 89 -1.90 -16.11 7.32
CA SER A 89 -0.64 -15.42 7.56
C SER A 89 -0.44 -14.22 6.62
N ILE A 90 -0.71 -14.40 5.32
CA ILE A 90 -0.64 -13.31 4.34
C ILE A 90 -1.58 -12.17 4.71
N ARG A 91 -2.83 -12.50 5.07
CA ARG A 91 -3.80 -11.49 5.50
C ARG A 91 -3.32 -10.75 6.76
N ASP A 92 -2.79 -11.48 7.74
CA ASP A 92 -2.34 -10.88 9.01
C ASP A 92 -1.13 -9.94 8.80
N VAL A 93 -0.22 -10.25 7.85
CA VAL A 93 0.87 -9.35 7.41
C VAL A 93 0.31 -8.11 6.73
N LEU A 94 -0.59 -8.27 5.75
CA LEU A 94 -1.19 -7.14 5.06
C LEU A 94 -1.99 -6.22 6.01
N LEU A 95 -2.61 -6.80 7.05
CA LEU A 95 -3.27 -6.02 8.08
C LEU A 95 -2.30 -5.18 8.91
N GLN A 96 -1.07 -5.67 9.12
CA GLN A 96 -0.02 -4.90 9.76
C GLN A 96 0.39 -3.71 8.88
N ASP A 97 0.65 -3.92 7.60
CA ASP A 97 1.02 -2.85 6.67
C ASP A 97 -0.07 -1.77 6.59
N VAL A 98 -1.34 -2.19 6.56
CA VAL A 98 -2.49 -1.27 6.61
C VAL A 98 -2.50 -0.48 7.92
N TRP A 99 -2.18 -1.14 9.05
CA TRP A 99 -2.14 -0.48 10.36
C TRP A 99 -1.00 0.54 10.47
N ASP A 100 0.17 0.22 9.93
CA ASP A 100 1.30 1.14 9.88
C ASP A 100 1.00 2.36 8.99
N LEU A 101 0.37 2.13 7.83
CA LEU A 101 -0.14 3.21 6.97
C LEU A 101 -1.16 4.09 7.71
N TRP A 102 -2.04 3.52 8.54
CA TRP A 102 -2.96 4.34 9.32
C TRP A 102 -2.28 5.22 10.35
N ARG A 103 -1.22 4.71 10.99
CA ARG A 103 -0.45 5.46 11.97
C ARG A 103 0.28 6.63 11.30
N GLU A 104 0.81 6.41 10.12
CA GLU A 104 1.51 7.43 9.32
C GLU A 104 0.55 8.53 8.85
N TYR A 105 -0.64 8.18 8.36
CA TYR A 105 -1.57 9.14 7.74
C TYR A 105 -2.75 9.58 8.64
N GLY A 106 -2.79 9.12 9.90
CA GLY A 106 -3.80 9.54 10.88
C GLY A 106 -5.24 9.11 10.54
N TYR A 107 -5.41 8.06 9.74
CA TYR A 107 -6.73 7.58 9.31
C TYR A 107 -7.51 6.97 10.49
N LYS A 108 -8.77 7.39 10.67
CA LYS A 108 -9.68 6.82 11.67
C LYS A 108 -10.73 5.95 10.98
N PRO A 109 -10.63 4.61 11.04
CA PRO A 109 -11.64 3.72 10.48
C PRO A 109 -13.01 4.07 11.03
N LYS A 110 -14.03 4.15 10.17
CA LYS A 110 -15.40 4.24 10.65
C LYS A 110 -15.81 2.83 11.06
N MET A 111 -15.58 2.52 12.33
CA MET A 111 -16.02 1.26 12.91
C MET A 111 -17.54 1.16 12.81
N LEU A 112 -18.05 0.50 11.77
CA LEU A 112 -19.44 0.10 11.68
C LEU A 112 -19.63 -1.04 12.69
N LEU A 113 -19.78 -0.68 13.96
CA LEU A 113 -20.33 -1.57 14.96
C LEU A 113 -21.77 -1.84 14.54
N ARG A 114 -21.96 -2.88 13.73
CA ARG A 114 -23.29 -3.40 13.42
C ARG A 114 -23.91 -3.74 14.77
N ARG A 115 -24.88 -2.93 15.20
CA ARG A 115 -25.70 -3.20 16.37
C ARG A 115 -26.28 -4.59 16.15
N SER A 116 -25.84 -5.56 16.95
CA SER A 116 -26.40 -6.90 16.92
C SER A 116 -27.89 -6.78 17.23
N GLN A 117 -28.74 -6.96 16.22
CA GLN A 117 -30.11 -7.39 16.44
C GLN A 117 -30.03 -8.86 16.88
N SER A 118 -29.75 -9.07 18.16
CA SER A 118 -30.13 -10.30 18.85
C SER A 118 -31.62 -10.18 19.15
N GLY A 119 -32.43 -10.96 18.44
CA GLY A 119 -33.84 -11.13 18.77
C GLY A 119 -33.98 -11.93 20.06
N ALA A 120 -34.83 -11.45 20.97
CA ALA A 120 -35.50 -12.25 21.99
C ALA A 120 -36.87 -11.58 22.25
N GLY A 121 -37.92 -12.40 22.32
CA GLY A 121 -39.34 -12.03 22.18
C GLY A 121 -39.96 -11.15 23.27
N GLY A 122 -41.19 -10.69 22.98
CA GLY A 122 -42.06 -9.92 23.89
C GLY A 122 -42.58 -10.74 25.10
N PRO A 123 -43.59 -10.28 25.90
CA PRO A 123 -44.83 -9.63 25.42
C PRO A 123 -45.38 -8.52 26.39
N PRO A 124 -46.71 -8.27 26.58
CA PRO A 124 -47.39 -7.00 26.28
C PRO A 124 -47.91 -6.23 27.52
N GLY A 125 -48.29 -4.95 27.35
CA GLY A 125 -49.11 -4.24 28.35
C GLY A 125 -48.78 -2.75 28.53
N SER A 126 -49.72 -1.89 28.15
CA SER A 126 -49.82 -0.43 28.41
C SER A 126 -49.92 -0.09 29.92
N PRO A 127 -50.12 1.18 30.39
CA PRO A 127 -50.08 2.50 29.74
C PRO A 127 -49.28 3.59 30.52
N ALA A 128 -49.17 4.77 29.90
CA ALA A 128 -49.13 6.13 30.49
C ALA A 128 -48.15 6.48 31.63
N GLY A 129 -47.28 7.48 31.36
CA GLY A 129 -46.72 8.32 32.44
C GLY A 129 -45.45 9.10 32.12
N THR A 130 -45.60 10.42 32.01
CA THR A 130 -44.63 11.47 32.46
C THR A 130 -43.42 11.85 31.58
N PRO A 131 -42.82 13.05 31.78
CA PRO A 131 -42.44 13.99 30.73
C PRO A 131 -40.90 14.14 30.64
N GLY A 132 -40.41 15.06 29.82
CA GLY A 132 -39.02 15.55 29.94
C GLY A 132 -38.16 15.33 28.72
N ARG A 133 -38.41 16.14 27.69
CA ARG A 133 -37.57 16.27 26.48
C ARG A 133 -36.31 17.09 26.79
N ARG A 134 -35.45 16.64 27.72
CA ARG A 134 -34.18 17.33 28.07
C ARG A 134 -33.01 16.42 28.45
N GLY A 135 -33.01 15.16 28.01
CA GLY A 135 -31.97 14.18 28.36
C GLY A 135 -31.45 13.28 27.22
N GLN A 136 -31.89 13.48 25.97
CA GLN A 136 -31.49 12.60 24.87
C GLN A 136 -30.15 12.96 24.22
N ASN A 137 -29.65 14.20 24.41
CA ASN A 137 -28.37 14.64 23.83
C ASN A 137 -27.14 14.23 24.67
N THR A 138 -27.27 14.14 25.99
CA THR A 138 -26.18 13.69 26.88
C THR A 138 -25.94 12.20 26.73
N LYS A 139 -27.01 11.38 26.75
CA LYS A 139 -26.90 9.93 26.52
C LYS A 139 -26.21 9.58 25.19
N ARG A 140 -26.45 10.33 24.12
CA ARG A 140 -25.78 10.15 22.81
C ARG A 140 -24.29 10.49 22.87
N ARG A 141 -23.93 11.59 23.55
CA ARG A 141 -22.53 12.00 23.75
C ARG A 141 -21.79 10.99 24.62
N ASP A 142 -22.40 10.53 25.71
CA ASP A 142 -21.78 9.59 26.63
C ASP A 142 -21.58 8.21 25.98
N THR A 143 -22.53 7.76 25.14
CA THR A 143 -22.32 6.54 24.33
C THR A 143 -21.24 6.69 23.26
N ALA A 144 -21.10 7.87 22.64
CA ALA A 144 -20.06 8.11 21.64
C ALA A 144 -18.68 8.20 22.30
N ILE A 145 -18.56 8.86 23.46
CA ILE A 145 -17.33 8.95 24.25
C ILE A 145 -16.94 7.56 24.78
N ALA A 146 -17.89 6.79 25.29
CA ALA A 146 -17.64 5.41 25.74
C ALA A 146 -17.25 4.48 24.58
N SER A 147 -17.84 4.67 23.39
CA SER A 147 -17.45 3.95 22.17
C SER A 147 -16.00 4.28 21.77
N SER A 148 -15.63 5.56 21.72
CA SER A 148 -14.27 5.98 21.39
C SER A 148 -13.23 5.64 22.47
N ALA A 149 -13.61 5.59 23.74
CA ALA A 149 -12.72 5.13 24.81
C ALA A 149 -12.47 3.62 24.73
N ARG A 150 -13.51 2.82 24.48
CA ARG A 150 -13.38 1.38 24.23
C ARG A 150 -12.58 1.09 22.97
N GLU A 151 -12.74 1.90 21.92
CA GLU A 151 -11.98 1.83 20.67
C GLU A 151 -10.48 2.11 20.91
N ARG A 152 -10.13 3.16 21.67
CA ARG A 152 -8.73 3.43 22.01
C ARG A 152 -8.09 2.33 22.86
N LEU A 153 -8.84 1.77 23.80
CA LEU A 153 -8.37 0.65 24.63
C LEU A 153 -8.21 -0.63 23.81
N ALA A 154 -9.12 -0.91 22.88
CA ALA A 154 -9.03 -2.08 22.01
C ALA A 154 -7.86 -1.95 21.00
N LEU A 155 -7.62 -0.75 20.46
CA LEU A 155 -6.46 -0.46 19.61
C LEU A 155 -5.14 -0.57 20.39
N GLY A 156 -5.09 -0.05 21.63
CA GLY A 156 -3.91 -0.19 22.49
C GLY A 156 -3.65 -1.64 22.94
N ALA A 157 -4.70 -2.43 23.16
CA ALA A 157 -4.58 -3.86 23.47
C ALA A 157 -4.09 -4.67 22.26
N TYR A 158 -4.56 -4.32 21.06
CA TYR A 158 -4.05 -4.88 19.81
C TYR A 158 -2.57 -4.52 19.61
N GLU A 159 -2.19 -3.25 19.75
CA GLU A 159 -0.82 -2.75 19.63
C GLU A 159 0.14 -3.44 20.59
N LYS A 160 -0.25 -3.59 21.86
CA LYS A 160 0.57 -4.29 22.87
C LYS A 160 0.79 -5.76 22.49
N ARG A 161 -0.23 -6.43 21.96
CA ARG A 161 -0.17 -7.87 21.63
C ARG A 161 0.54 -8.15 20.30
N LEU A 162 0.41 -7.27 19.31
CA LEU A 162 1.18 -7.34 18.07
C LEU A 162 2.67 -7.17 18.34
N ARG A 163 3.01 -6.24 19.23
CA ARG A 163 4.37 -6.06 19.73
C ARG A 163 4.88 -7.30 20.48
N THR A 164 4.03 -7.97 21.26
CA THR A 164 4.37 -9.23 21.94
C THR A 164 4.57 -10.38 20.95
N MET A 165 3.70 -10.56 19.95
CA MET A 165 3.86 -11.61 18.92
C MET A 165 5.12 -11.41 18.07
N LEU A 166 5.58 -10.17 17.90
CA LEU A 166 6.85 -9.83 17.22
C LEU A 166 8.08 -9.87 18.15
N GLN A 167 7.91 -9.89 19.48
CA GLN A 167 9.00 -10.03 20.46
C GLN A 167 9.21 -11.48 20.89
N GLU A 168 8.17 -12.31 20.89
CA GLU A 168 8.29 -13.76 21.16
C GLU A 168 9.07 -14.51 20.06
N THR A 169 9.41 -13.86 18.95
CA THR A 169 10.37 -14.35 17.95
C THR A 169 11.84 -14.08 18.31
N GLY A 170 12.15 -13.58 19.51
CA GLY A 170 13.54 -13.29 19.89
C GLY A 170 13.78 -13.02 21.38
N ALA A 171 13.51 -13.98 22.27
CA ALA A 171 14.22 -14.12 23.56
C ALA A 171 13.89 -15.48 24.22
N PRO A 172 14.88 -16.26 24.70
CA PRO A 172 14.62 -17.52 25.39
C PRO A 172 14.23 -17.21 26.85
N GLY A 173 12.96 -17.44 27.18
CA GLY A 173 12.47 -17.50 28.55
C GLY A 173 12.45 -18.96 29.02
N ASP A 174 13.09 -19.18 30.16
CA ASP A 174 13.30 -20.46 30.82
C ASP A 174 12.00 -21.11 31.33
N GLU A 175 12.10 -22.42 31.52
CA GLU A 175 11.21 -23.32 32.28
C GLU A 175 9.90 -23.85 31.65
N THR A 176 10.03 -25.13 31.25
CA THR A 176 9.08 -26.25 31.43
C THR A 176 7.78 -26.24 30.62
N ASP A 177 7.76 -26.96 29.50
CA ASP A 177 6.91 -28.16 29.37
C ASP A 177 7.31 -28.94 28.10
N ALA A 178 7.53 -30.25 28.26
CA ALA A 178 8.10 -31.12 27.26
C ALA A 178 6.98 -31.76 26.43
N GLY A 179 6.83 -31.31 25.18
CA GLY A 179 6.16 -32.12 24.16
C GLY A 179 5.32 -31.36 23.15
N GLN A 180 5.95 -30.56 22.27
CA GLN A 180 5.37 -30.15 20.97
C GLN A 180 6.35 -29.32 20.09
N ARG A 181 7.66 -29.63 20.11
CA ARG A 181 8.68 -28.72 19.55
C ARG A 181 9.12 -28.97 18.10
N THR A 182 8.67 -30.02 17.43
CA THR A 182 9.22 -30.41 16.11
C THR A 182 8.50 -29.82 14.88
N GLN A 183 7.34 -29.16 15.02
CA GLN A 183 6.64 -28.54 13.88
C GLN A 183 6.79 -27.01 13.78
N LYS A 184 7.16 -26.32 14.87
CA LYS A 184 7.27 -24.84 14.89
C LYS A 184 8.56 -24.32 14.23
N GLU A 185 9.63 -25.11 14.19
CA GLU A 185 10.89 -24.72 13.53
C GLU A 185 10.74 -24.57 12.02
N SER A 186 10.00 -25.48 11.36
CA SER A 186 9.82 -25.48 9.91
C SER A 186 9.08 -24.23 9.40
N THR A 187 8.14 -23.70 10.18
CA THR A 187 7.35 -22.53 9.78
C THR A 187 8.14 -21.23 9.96
N MET A 188 8.90 -21.09 11.04
CA MET A 188 9.78 -19.92 11.25
C MET A 188 10.97 -19.88 10.28
N ASP A 189 11.49 -21.05 9.90
CA ASP A 189 12.57 -21.15 8.93
C ASP A 189 12.10 -20.73 7.52
N TYR A 190 10.86 -21.07 7.14
CA TYR A 190 10.25 -20.60 5.90
C TYR A 190 10.12 -19.06 5.83
N PHE A 191 9.68 -18.41 6.91
CA PHE A 191 9.59 -16.94 6.96
C PHE A 191 10.96 -16.25 6.95
N SER A 192 11.93 -16.84 7.65
CA SER A 192 13.32 -16.35 7.64
C SER A 192 13.94 -16.49 6.25
N GLN A 193 13.72 -17.61 5.58
CA GLN A 193 14.18 -17.82 4.19
C GLN A 193 13.46 -16.91 3.20
N ARG A 194 12.16 -16.64 3.39
CA ARG A 194 11.40 -15.74 2.53
C ARG A 194 11.89 -14.30 2.66
N THR A 195 12.01 -13.81 3.89
CA THR A 195 12.52 -12.44 4.14
C THR A 195 13.96 -12.31 3.64
N ALA A 196 14.80 -13.33 3.85
CA ALA A 196 16.15 -13.36 3.28
C ALA A 196 16.15 -13.26 1.74
N LYS A 197 15.27 -14.02 1.06
CA LYS A 197 15.13 -13.94 -0.41
C LYS A 197 14.60 -12.60 -0.89
N GLU A 198 13.61 -12.02 -0.21
CA GLU A 198 13.08 -10.69 -0.55
C GLU A 198 14.15 -9.62 -0.38
N LEU A 199 14.96 -9.70 0.68
CA LEU A 199 16.08 -8.79 0.94
C LEU A 199 17.21 -8.98 -0.08
N GLU A 200 17.49 -10.22 -0.49
CA GLU A 200 18.45 -10.52 -1.55
C GLU A 200 18.01 -9.93 -2.90
N VAL A 201 16.75 -10.14 -3.29
CA VAL A 201 16.18 -9.56 -4.52
C VAL A 201 16.28 -8.04 -4.47
N ARG A 202 15.91 -7.43 -3.34
CA ARG A 202 15.95 -5.97 -3.18
C ARG A 202 17.37 -5.41 -3.20
N ASN A 203 18.33 -6.11 -2.61
CA ASN A 203 19.75 -5.76 -2.70
C ASN A 203 20.25 -5.85 -4.15
N ARG A 204 19.81 -6.87 -4.90
CA ARG A 204 20.17 -7.02 -6.31
C ARG A 204 19.56 -5.90 -7.17
N GLU A 205 18.32 -5.52 -6.91
CA GLU A 205 17.67 -4.37 -7.56
C GLU A 205 18.42 -3.06 -7.28
N LEU A 206 18.79 -2.82 -6.02
CA LEU A 206 19.59 -1.65 -5.63
C LEU A 206 20.94 -1.63 -6.34
N SER A 207 21.65 -2.75 -6.37
CA SER A 207 22.94 -2.84 -7.07
C SER A 207 22.83 -2.59 -8.57
N LEU A 208 21.79 -3.10 -9.22
CA LEU A 208 21.53 -2.82 -10.64
C LEU A 208 21.17 -1.34 -10.87
N ALA A 209 20.42 -0.72 -9.97
CA ALA A 209 20.10 0.70 -10.04
C ALA A 209 21.36 1.57 -9.88
N GLU A 210 22.25 1.23 -8.95
CA GLU A 210 23.55 1.89 -8.76
C GLU A 210 24.42 1.78 -10.01
N GLN A 211 24.50 0.59 -10.63
CA GLN A 211 25.26 0.39 -11.87
C GLN A 211 24.69 1.22 -13.03
N ARG A 212 23.36 1.30 -13.16
CA ARG A 212 22.71 2.15 -14.18
C ARG A 212 23.04 3.62 -13.97
N LEU A 213 22.94 4.09 -12.73
CA LEU A 213 23.28 5.47 -12.37
C LEU A 213 24.75 5.78 -12.70
N ALA A 214 25.67 4.86 -12.42
CA ALA A 214 27.09 5.03 -12.74
C ALA A 214 27.33 5.11 -14.26
N LEU A 215 26.65 4.28 -15.06
CA LEU A 215 26.73 4.36 -16.52
C LEU A 215 26.17 5.67 -17.06
N ASP A 216 25.07 6.17 -16.51
CA ASP A 216 24.48 7.44 -16.91
C ASP A 216 25.41 8.61 -16.56
N GLN A 217 26.05 8.59 -15.39
CA GLN A 217 27.08 9.56 -15.03
C GLN A 217 28.27 9.53 -16.00
N GLN A 218 28.76 8.34 -16.36
CA GLN A 218 29.84 8.20 -17.34
C GLN A 218 29.44 8.70 -18.73
N ARG A 219 28.21 8.40 -19.18
CA ARG A 219 27.68 8.91 -20.45
C ARG A 219 27.63 10.43 -20.47
N PHE A 220 27.13 11.03 -19.40
CA PHE A 220 27.09 12.48 -19.25
C PHE A 220 28.50 13.10 -19.29
N GLN A 221 29.48 12.49 -18.61
CA GLN A 221 30.87 12.96 -18.66
C GLN A 221 31.47 12.86 -20.07
N LEU A 222 31.21 11.77 -20.79
CA LEU A 222 31.68 11.61 -22.17
C LEU A 222 31.02 12.62 -23.12
N GLU A 223 29.73 12.90 -22.92
CA GLU A 223 29.01 13.90 -23.68
C GLU A 223 29.56 15.31 -23.44
N MET A 224 29.84 15.66 -22.18
CA MET A 224 30.50 16.93 -21.83
C MET A 224 31.87 17.07 -22.49
N ARG A 225 32.71 16.02 -22.47
CA ARG A 225 34.02 16.05 -23.16
C ARG A 225 33.87 16.23 -24.66
N LYS A 226 32.96 15.49 -25.30
CA LYS A 226 32.68 15.66 -26.74
C LYS A 226 32.24 17.07 -27.08
N TYR A 227 31.42 17.68 -26.23
CA TYR A 227 30.98 19.06 -26.41
C TYR A 227 32.16 20.04 -26.31
N GLU A 228 33.06 19.85 -25.34
CA GLU A 228 34.27 20.65 -25.17
C GLU A 228 35.22 20.52 -26.37
N ASP A 229 35.48 19.30 -26.83
CA ASP A 229 36.32 19.03 -28.00
C ASP A 229 35.73 19.67 -29.27
N ALA A 230 34.40 19.56 -29.46
CA ALA A 230 33.70 20.20 -30.58
C ALA A 230 33.80 21.72 -30.54
N GLN A 231 33.68 22.32 -29.34
CA GLN A 231 33.88 23.76 -29.14
C GLN A 231 35.31 24.19 -29.44
N GLN A 232 36.32 23.40 -29.03
CA GLN A 232 37.71 23.66 -29.35
C GLN A 232 37.97 23.61 -30.85
N HIS A 233 37.50 22.55 -31.53
CA HIS A 233 37.63 22.43 -32.99
C HIS A 233 36.99 23.62 -33.71
N ALA A 234 35.77 24.01 -33.31
CA ALA A 234 35.09 25.16 -33.88
C ALA A 234 35.84 26.49 -33.66
N ARG A 235 36.51 26.65 -32.51
CA ARG A 235 37.35 27.82 -32.24
C ARG A 235 38.62 27.82 -33.10
N GLU A 236 39.26 26.67 -33.25
CA GLU A 236 40.44 26.53 -34.11
C GLU A 236 40.12 26.79 -35.57
N GLU A 237 38.99 26.27 -36.08
CA GLU A 237 38.56 26.53 -37.45
C GLU A 237 38.32 28.02 -37.71
N ARG A 238 37.66 28.72 -36.78
CA ARG A 238 37.49 30.17 -36.86
C ARG A 238 38.83 30.89 -36.84
N ALA A 239 39.74 30.51 -35.95
CA ALA A 239 41.07 31.10 -35.88
C ALA A 239 41.88 30.87 -37.17
N ARG A 240 41.78 29.69 -37.79
CA ARG A 240 42.42 29.40 -39.09
C ARG A 240 41.81 30.24 -40.21
N ALA A 241 40.48 30.37 -40.25
CA ALA A 241 39.81 31.22 -41.22
C ALA A 241 40.22 32.70 -41.08
N ASP A 242 40.31 33.19 -39.84
CA ASP A 242 40.76 34.55 -39.54
C ASP A 242 42.22 34.76 -39.95
N GLN A 243 43.11 33.78 -39.69
CA GLN A 243 44.50 33.82 -40.14
C GLN A 243 44.62 33.83 -41.66
N GLN A 244 43.85 32.99 -42.36
CA GLN A 244 43.82 32.95 -43.82
C GLN A 244 43.31 34.27 -44.39
N HIS A 245 42.23 34.82 -43.82
CA HIS A 245 41.70 36.12 -44.21
C HIS A 245 42.73 37.25 -43.97
N ALA A 246 43.39 37.26 -42.81
CA ALA A 246 44.44 38.23 -42.51
C ALA A 246 45.63 38.13 -43.48
N ALA A 247 46.09 36.92 -43.81
CA ALA A 247 47.16 36.68 -44.77
C ALA A 247 46.76 37.17 -46.18
N MET A 248 45.54 36.87 -46.63
CA MET A 248 45.00 37.37 -47.89
C MET A 248 44.96 38.91 -47.93
N MET A 249 44.52 39.55 -46.85
CA MET A 249 44.49 41.01 -46.74
C MET A 249 45.89 41.64 -46.76
N GLN A 250 46.89 40.99 -46.15
CA GLN A 250 48.28 41.43 -46.24
C GLN A 250 48.82 41.38 -47.68
N LEU A 251 48.52 40.32 -48.42
CA LEU A 251 48.91 40.20 -49.84
C LEU A 251 48.27 41.28 -50.71
N LEU A 252 46.97 41.53 -50.55
CA LEU A 252 46.28 42.59 -51.28
C LEU A 252 46.85 43.97 -50.96
N SER A 253 47.13 44.24 -49.68
CA SER A 253 47.78 45.49 -49.26
C SER A 253 49.17 45.66 -49.92
N GLY A 254 49.98 44.60 -49.96
CA GLY A 254 51.28 44.61 -50.63
C GLY A 254 51.19 44.89 -52.13
N LEU A 255 50.23 44.30 -52.83
CA LEU A 255 49.99 44.55 -54.26
C LEU A 255 49.57 46.01 -54.53
N ILE A 256 48.67 46.56 -53.71
CA ILE A 256 48.25 47.97 -53.83
C ILE A 256 49.45 48.90 -53.65
N GLN A 257 50.34 48.61 -52.69
CA GLN A 257 51.56 49.40 -52.48
C GLN A 257 52.54 49.29 -53.65
N ALA A 258 52.66 48.12 -54.28
CA ALA A 258 53.53 47.91 -55.44
C ALA A 258 53.04 48.67 -56.69
N ILE A 259 51.72 48.74 -56.92
CA ILE A 259 51.13 49.50 -58.04
C ILE A 259 51.31 51.02 -57.85
N ARG A 260 51.40 51.49 -56.60
CA ARG A 260 51.52 52.92 -56.28
C ARG A 260 52.96 53.44 -56.38
N LYS A 261 53.98 52.58 -56.43
CA LYS A 261 55.39 52.94 -56.62
C LYS A 261 55.75 52.97 -58.09
#